data_AF-A0A1H9A0X6-F1
#
_entry.id   AF-A0A1H9A0X6-F1
#
_cell.length_a   1.000
_cell.length_b   1.000
_cell.length_c   1.000
_cell.angle_alpha   90.00
_cell.angle_beta   90.00
_cell.angle_gamma   90.00
#
_symmetry.space_group_name_H-M   'P 1'
#
loop_
_entity.id
_entity.type
_entity.pdbx_description
1 polymer ?
#
loop_
_entity_poly.entity_id
_entity_poly.type
_entity_poly.pdbx_seq_one_letter_code
_entity_poly.pdbx_strand_id
1 'polypeptide(L)'
;MFYLIIAILIISYYIFMAPKTIRNTLGMIGFVGLVAMLLVLAVMSFVKIMQSPPEIFLALAMVALGFFALRDVYRLPVKKNENEQYSERG
;
A
#
# COMPACT_ATOMS: atom_id res chain seq x y z
N MET A 1 10.92 39.76 -3.75
CA MET A 1 9.71 40.49 -3.31
C MET A 1 8.66 40.57 -4.42
N PHE A 2 8.94 41.23 -5.55
CA PHE A 2 8.00 41.38 -6.67
C PHE A 2 7.45 40.07 -7.26
N TYR A 3 8.31 39.07 -7.49
CA TYR A 3 7.89 37.78 -8.06
C TYR A 3 6.92 36.99 -7.18
N LEU A 4 7.02 37.10 -5.86
CA LEU A 4 6.10 36.45 -4.94
C LEU A 4 4.71 37.07 -5.02
N ILE A 5 4.65 38.40 -5.16
CA ILE A 5 3.41 39.15 -5.36
C ILE A 5 2.74 38.72 -6.67
N ILE A 6 3.51 38.62 -7.76
CA ILE A 6 3.00 38.14 -9.05
C ILE A 6 2.47 36.70 -8.95
N ALA A 7 3.23 35.81 -8.31
CA ALA A 7 2.82 34.42 -8.15
C ALA A 7 1.50 34.31 -7.37
N ILE A 8 1.36 35.07 -6.27
CA ILE A 8 0.12 35.14 -5.49
C ILE A 8 -1.03 35.72 -6.30
N LEU A 9 -0.80 36.75 -7.12
CA LEU A 9 -1.82 37.31 -8.02
C LEU A 9 -2.31 36.29 -9.06
N ILE A 10 -1.39 35.50 -9.63
CA ILE A 10 -1.73 34.47 -10.62
C ILE A 10 -2.55 33.36 -9.96
N ILE A 11 -2.15 32.92 -8.77
CA ILE A 11 -2.87 31.88 -8.02
C ILE A 11 -4.26 32.37 -7.61
N SER A 12 -4.37 33.61 -7.11
CA SER A 12 -5.67 34.18 -6.73
C SER A 12 -6.58 34.36 -7.94
N TYR A 13 -6.07 34.82 -9.08
CA TYR A 13 -6.81 34.88 -10.33
C TYR A 13 -7.35 33.50 -10.75
N TYR A 14 -6.52 32.46 -10.64
CA TYR A 14 -6.93 31.10 -10.96
C TYR A 14 -8.07 30.57 -10.06
N ILE A 15 -8.01 30.85 -8.75
CA ILE A 15 -9.03 30.39 -7.79
C ILE A 15 -10.34 31.16 -7.96
N PHE A 16 -10.28 32.49 -8.14
CA PHE A 16 -11.45 33.35 -8.07
C PHE A 16 -12.09 33.68 -9.42
N MET A 17 -11.32 33.78 -10.50
CA MET A 17 -11.79 34.42 -11.74
C MET A 17 -11.49 33.64 -13.03
N ALA A 18 -10.78 32.51 -12.96
CA ALA A 18 -10.48 31.73 -14.15
C ALA A 18 -11.77 31.13 -14.77
N PRO A 19 -11.95 31.27 -16.10
CA PRO A 19 -13.08 30.70 -16.82
C PRO A 19 -13.04 29.17 -16.73
N LYS A 20 -14.22 28.54 -16.80
CA LYS A 20 -14.39 27.09 -16.59
C LYS A 20 -13.46 26.25 -17.48
N THR A 21 -13.21 26.69 -18.71
CA THR A 21 -12.31 26.02 -19.67
C THR A 21 -10.85 25.98 -19.19
N ILE A 22 -10.34 27.08 -18.62
CA ILE A 22 -8.96 27.16 -18.11
C ILE A 22 -8.83 26.32 -16.84
N ARG A 23 -9.81 26.39 -15.93
CA ARG A 23 -9.85 25.55 -14.72
C ARG A 23 -9.89 24.07 -15.04
N ASN A 24 -10.68 23.66 -16.03
CA ASN A 24 -10.75 22.27 -16.47
C ASN A 24 -9.43 21.80 -17.08
N THR A 25 -8.79 22.63 -17.91
CA THR A 25 -7.51 22.30 -18.54
C THR A 25 -6.39 22.17 -17.50
N LEU A 26 -6.27 23.12 -16.56
CA LEU A 26 -5.25 23.07 -15.51
C LEU A 26 -5.50 21.89 -14.54
N GLY A 27 -6.76 21.62 -14.22
CA GLY A 27 -7.14 20.45 -13.42
C GLY A 27 -6.77 19.13 -14.10
N MET A 28 -7.00 19.02 -15.41
CA MET A 28 -6.61 17.84 -16.19
C MET A 28 -5.09 17.69 -16.29
N ILE A 29 -4.35 18.79 -16.51
CA ILE A 29 -2.88 18.79 -16.50
C ILE A 29 -2.36 18.38 -15.11
N GLY A 30 -2.92 18.94 -14.03
CA GLY A 30 -2.57 18.60 -12.66
C GLY A 30 -2.84 17.13 -12.34
N PHE A 31 -3.98 16.60 -12.79
CA PHE A 31 -4.33 15.20 -12.62
C PHE A 31 -3.37 14.27 -13.37
N VAL A 32 -3.09 14.57 -14.65
CA VAL A 32 -2.12 13.80 -15.45
C VAL A 32 -0.73 13.87 -14.84
N GLY A 33 -0.29 15.04 -14.37
CA GLY A 33 0.99 15.20 -13.68
C GLY A 33 1.06 14.39 -12.38
N LEU A 34 -0.02 14.38 -11.60
CA LEU A 34 -0.11 13.58 -10.37
C LEU A 34 -0.08 12.08 -10.68
N VAL A 35 -0.82 11.62 -11.69
CA VAL A 35 -0.80 10.23 -12.14
C VAL A 35 0.60 9.83 -12.63
N ALA A 36 1.24 10.66 -13.45
CA ALA A 36 2.59 10.42 -13.93
C ALA A 36 3.61 10.35 -12.78
N MET A 37 3.51 11.27 -11.82
CA MET A 37 4.35 11.26 -10.62
C MET A 37 4.16 9.95 -9.82
N LEU A 38 2.92 9.54 -9.56
CA LEU A 38 2.63 8.28 -8.88
C LEU A 38 3.18 7.06 -9.63
N LEU A 39 3.07 7.06 -10.96
CA LEU A 39 3.57 5.97 -11.80
C LEU A 39 5.10 5.87 -11.71
N VAL A 40 5.80 7.00 -11.81
CA VAL A 40 7.27 7.05 -11.66
C VAL A 40 7.70 6.57 -10.28
N LEU A 41 7.01 7.02 -9.22
CA LEU A 41 7.24 6.55 -7.86
C LEU A 41 7.02 5.04 -7.71
N ALA A 42 5.96 4.51 -8.30
CA ALA A 42 5.66 3.07 -8.26
C ALA A 42 6.76 2.25 -8.96
N VAL A 43 7.19 2.68 -10.16
CA VAL A 43 8.26 2.01 -10.91
C VAL A 43 9.59 2.08 -10.16
N MET A 44 9.97 3.27 -9.67
CA MET A 44 11.20 3.42 -8.89
C MET A 44 11.17 2.60 -7.60
N SER A 45 10.04 2.57 -6.90
CA SER A 45 9.86 1.76 -5.70
C SER A 45 10.03 0.28 -6.01
N PHE A 46 9.40 -0.21 -7.08
CA PHE A 46 9.53 -1.60 -7.51
C PHE A 46 10.97 -1.98 -7.85
N VAL A 47 11.68 -1.12 -8.60
CA VAL A 47 13.09 -1.33 -8.94
C VAL A 47 13.95 -1.34 -7.67
N LYS A 48 13.71 -0.43 -6.72
CA LYS A 48 14.42 -0.42 -5.43
C LYS A 48 14.16 -1.65 -4.58
N ILE A 49 12.94 -2.18 -4.61
CA ILE A 49 12.59 -3.43 -3.94
C ILE A 49 13.38 -4.58 -4.58
N MET A 50 13.43 -4.68 -5.91
CA MET A 50 14.22 -5.72 -6.58
C MET A 50 15.74 -5.60 -6.35
N GLN A 51 16.24 -4.38 -6.20
CA GLN A 51 17.64 -4.12 -5.83
C GLN A 51 17.91 -4.26 -4.33
N SER A 52 16.88 -4.46 -3.50
CA SER A 52 17.06 -4.60 -2.07
C SER A 52 17.76 -5.92 -1.73
N PRO A 53 18.53 -5.96 -0.63
CA PRO A 53 19.27 -7.16 -0.25
C PRO A 53 18.33 -8.38 -0.09
N PRO A 54 18.72 -9.57 -0.57
CA PRO A 54 17.89 -10.78 -0.53
C PRO A 54 17.39 -11.15 0.87
N GLU A 55 18.11 -10.72 1.90
CA GLU A 55 17.83 -10.96 3.31
C GLU A 55 16.46 -10.41 3.73
N ILE A 56 16.01 -9.29 3.15
CA ILE A 56 14.69 -8.71 3.47
C ILE A 56 13.58 -9.61 2.95
N PHE A 57 13.73 -10.13 1.73
CA PHE A 57 12.77 -11.08 1.16
C PHE A 57 12.75 -12.40 1.94
N LEU A 58 13.92 -12.87 2.35
CA LEU A 58 14.06 -14.11 3.12
C LEU A 58 13.41 -13.97 4.51
N ALA A 59 13.62 -12.84 5.18
CA ALA A 59 12.99 -12.54 6.46
C ALA A 59 11.45 -12.49 6.32
N LEU A 60 10.95 -11.84 5.27
CA LEU A 60 9.51 -11.74 5.01
C LEU A 60 8.89 -13.12 4.73
N ALA A 61 9.60 -13.99 3.99
CA ALA A 61 9.20 -15.37 3.77
C ALA A 61 9.19 -16.18 5.07
N MET A 62 10.21 -16.04 5.93
CA MET A 62 10.23 -16.71 7.24
C MET A 62 9.08 -16.26 8.14
N VAL A 63 8.74 -14.97 8.14
CA VAL A 63 7.58 -14.46 8.91
C VAL A 63 6.28 -15.07 8.39
N ALA A 64 6.09 -15.16 7.07
CA ALA A 64 4.92 -15.78 6.48
C ALA A 64 4.81 -17.28 6.84
N LEU A 65 5.93 -18.00 6.79
CA LEU A 65 6.00 -19.41 7.20
C LEU A 65 5.72 -19.59 8.70
N GLY A 66 6.27 -18.73 9.55
CA GLY A 66 5.99 -18.75 10.99
C GLY A 66 4.51 -18.53 11.29
N PHE A 67 3.87 -17.57 10.63
CA PHE A 67 2.43 -17.35 10.75
C PHE A 67 1.62 -18.55 10.24
N PHE A 68 2.05 -19.16 9.14
CA PHE A 68 1.41 -20.36 8.61
C PHE A 68 1.53 -21.55 9.57
N ALA A 69 2.71 -21.77 10.15
CA ALA A 69 2.92 -22.83 11.14
C ALA A 69 2.08 -22.63 12.40
N LEU A 70 1.96 -21.39 12.89
CA LEU A 70 1.07 -21.08 14.02
C LEU A 70 -0.40 -21.35 13.68
N ARG A 71 -0.84 -20.98 12.47
CA ARG A 71 -2.19 -21.28 11.99
C ARG A 71 -2.45 -22.78 11.86
N ASP A 72 -1.45 -23.54 11.43
CA ASP A 72 -1.52 -24.99 11.28
C ASP A 72 -1.62 -25.68 12.65
N VAL A 73 -0.78 -25.27 13.61
CA VAL A 73 -0.85 -25.74 15.01
C VAL A 73 -2.21 -25.40 15.65
N TYR A 74 -2.76 -24.23 15.39
CA TYR A 74 -4.08 -23.84 15.91
C TYR A 74 -5.23 -24.66 15.30
N ARG A 75 -5.01 -25.29 14.15
CA ARG A 75 -5.98 -26.18 13.48
C ARG A 75 -5.86 -27.64 13.89
N LEU A 76 -4.90 -28.00 14.74
CA LEU A 76 -4.84 -29.36 15.27
C LEU A 76 -6.07 -29.65 16.13
N PRO A 77 -6.88 -30.67 15.78
CA PRO A 77 -7.97 -31.10 16.64
C PRO A 77 -7.35 -31.68 17.92
N VAL A 78 -7.71 -31.13 19.07
CA VAL A 78 -7.32 -31.67 20.37
C VAL A 78 -7.79 -33.12 20.42
N LYS A 79 -6.85 -34.05 20.55
CA LYS A 79 -7.12 -35.49 20.65
C LYS A 79 -8.18 -35.69 21.73
N LYS A 80 -9.41 -36.06 21.35
CA LYS A 80 -10.45 -36.46 22.29
C LYS A 80 -9.93 -37.73 22.96
N ASN A 81 -9.69 -37.63 24.26
CA ASN A 81 -9.12 -38.68 25.09
C ASN A 81 -9.86 -40.00 24.84
N GLU A 82 -9.12 -41.06 24.51
CA GLU A 82 -9.57 -42.46 24.35
C GLU A 82 -10.11 -43.08 25.66
N ASN A 83 -10.58 -42.26 26.61
CA ASN A 83 -11.05 -42.71 27.92
C ASN A 83 -12.55 -43.05 27.94
N GLU A 84 -13.28 -42.88 26.83
CA GLU A 84 -14.68 -43.33 26.72
C GLU A 84 -14.80 -44.76 26.15
N GLN A 85 -13.72 -45.34 25.61
CA GLN A 85 -13.79 -46.64 24.93
C GLN A 85 -13.71 -47.87 25.87
N TYR A 86 -13.52 -47.67 27.17
CA TYR A 86 -13.49 -48.74 28.17
C TYR A 86 -14.80 -48.90 28.97
N SER A 87 -15.81 -48.06 28.75
CA SER A 87 -17.07 -48.09 29.52
C SER A 87 -18.25 -48.76 28.81
N GLU A 88 -18.09 -49.21 27.56
CA GLU A 88 -19.14 -49.91 26.79
C GLU A 88 -18.90 -51.42 26.62
N ARG A 89 -17.91 -51.98 27.33
CA ARG A 89 -17.66 -53.43 27.41
C ARG A 89 -17.70 -53.95 28.86
N GLY A 90 -18.56 -53.35 29.69
CA GLY A 90 -18.88 -53.81 31.05
C GLY A 90 -20.23 -54.48 31.07
#